data_AF-A0A4Y2PY28-F1
#
_entry.id   AF-A0A4Y2PY28-F1
#
_cell.length_a   1.000
_cell.length_b   1.000
_cell.length_c   1.000
_cell.angle_alpha   90.00
_cell.angle_beta   90.00
_cell.angle_gamma   90.00
#
_symmetry.space_group_name_H-M   'P 1'
#
loop_
_entity.id
_entity.type
_entity.pdbx_description
1 polymer ?
#
loop_
_entity_poly.entity_id
_entity_poly.type
_entity_poly.pdbx_seq_one_letter_code
_entity_poly.pdbx_strand_id
1 'polypeptide(L)'
;MRTDNDGVIETKTQEESNFRSLLQKKHIFLLNSSDSLPTFEHNNRQCWPDLTMVSSHSLAAVCEWDVLEEETNSDHKFVKICINSNISSLSFARFKTAH
;
A
#
# COMPACT_ATOMS: atom_id res chain seq x y z
N MET A 1 -9.43 -31.18 -29.59
CA MET A 1 -8.07 -30.86 -29.12
C MET A 1 -7.65 -29.51 -29.69
N ARG A 2 -7.76 -28.47 -28.87
CA ARG A 2 -6.95 -27.23 -28.91
C ARG A 2 -6.95 -26.73 -27.47
N THR A 3 -5.88 -27.02 -26.76
CA THR A 3 -5.58 -26.58 -25.40
C THR A 3 -4.64 -25.40 -25.54
N ASP A 4 -5.08 -24.19 -25.22
CA ASP A 4 -4.22 -23.02 -25.05
C ASP A 4 -4.97 -22.03 -24.14
N ASN A 5 -4.73 -22.11 -22.81
CA ASN A 5 -4.82 -20.95 -21.91
C ASN A 5 -4.32 -21.17 -20.47
N ASP A 6 -3.70 -22.31 -20.16
CA ASP A 6 -3.20 -22.57 -18.80
C ASP A 6 -1.89 -21.80 -18.49
N GLY A 7 -1.04 -21.50 -19.49
CA GLY A 7 0.28 -20.90 -19.26
C GLY A 7 0.30 -19.39 -18.94
N VAL A 8 -0.73 -18.63 -19.33
CA VAL A 8 -0.81 -17.19 -19.02
C VAL A 8 -1.25 -16.94 -17.58
N ILE A 9 -2.03 -17.87 -17.03
CA ILE A 9 -2.48 -17.80 -15.64
C ILE A 9 -1.32 -18.20 -14.71
N GLU A 10 -0.61 -19.28 -15.03
CA GLU A 10 0.54 -19.75 -14.23
C GLU A 10 1.66 -18.72 -14.11
N THR A 11 1.97 -18.01 -15.20
CA THR A 11 3.02 -16.98 -15.22
C THR A 11 2.67 -15.76 -14.36
N LYS A 12 1.41 -15.28 -14.41
CA LYS A 12 0.92 -14.21 -13.53
C LYS A 12 0.99 -14.60 -12.05
N THR A 13 0.57 -15.81 -11.71
CA THR A 13 0.63 -16.31 -10.32
C THR A 13 2.07 -16.44 -9.82
N GLN A 14 3.02 -16.81 -10.69
CA GLN A 14 4.43 -16.90 -10.34
C GLN A 14 5.06 -15.52 -10.06
N GLU A 15 4.74 -14.50 -10.87
CA GLU A 15 5.24 -13.14 -10.66
C GLU A 15 4.71 -12.52 -9.37
N GLU A 16 3.42 -12.69 -9.07
CA GLU A 16 2.82 -12.26 -7.81
C GLU A 16 3.47 -12.94 -6.60
N SER A 17 3.71 -14.26 -6.69
CA SER A 17 4.40 -15.02 -5.65
C SER A 17 5.84 -14.53 -5.44
N ASN A 18 6.56 -14.26 -6.53
CA ASN A 18 7.92 -13.72 -6.49
C ASN A 18 7.96 -12.34 -5.82
N PHE A 19 7.02 -11.47 -6.18
CA PHE A 19 6.91 -10.14 -5.58
C PHE A 19 6.60 -10.21 -4.07
N ARG A 20 5.62 -11.04 -3.68
CA ARG A 20 5.31 -11.25 -2.25
C ARG A 20 6.49 -11.80 -1.46
N SER A 21 7.23 -12.75 -2.03
CA SER A 21 8.46 -13.30 -1.45
C SER A 21 9.55 -12.22 -1.28
N LEU A 22 9.70 -11.32 -2.24
CA LEU A 22 10.64 -10.20 -2.15
C LEU A 22 10.27 -9.25 -1.01
N LEU A 23 9.00 -8.85 -0.90
CA LEU A 23 8.53 -7.98 0.17
C LEU A 23 8.80 -8.60 1.55
N GLN A 24 8.48 -9.90 1.70
CA GLN A 24 8.72 -10.63 2.94
C GLN A 24 10.21 -10.65 3.33
N LYS A 25 11.11 -10.95 2.36
CA LYS A 25 12.57 -10.92 2.57
C LYS A 25 13.10 -9.55 2.96
N LYS A 26 12.42 -8.47 2.54
CA LYS A 26 12.78 -7.09 2.87
C LYS A 26 12.08 -6.58 4.13
N HIS A 27 11.29 -7.41 4.80
CA HIS A 27 10.46 -7.00 5.94
C HIS A 27 9.54 -5.82 5.61
N ILE A 28 9.00 -5.80 4.38
CA ILE A 28 8.02 -4.82 3.92
C ILE A 28 6.63 -5.45 4.00
N PHE A 29 5.68 -4.72 4.58
CA PHE A 29 4.29 -5.10 4.76
C PHE A 29 3.41 -4.24 3.85
N LEU A 30 2.44 -4.87 3.18
CA LEU A 30 1.46 -4.19 2.34
C LEU A 30 0.27 -3.74 3.20
N LEU A 31 -0.16 -2.49 3.05
CA LEU A 31 -1.33 -1.95 3.75
C LEU A 31 -2.61 -2.01 2.92
N ASN A 32 -2.52 -2.20 1.60
CA ASN A 32 -3.69 -2.34 0.73
C ASN A 32 -4.60 -3.46 1.22
N SER A 33 -5.89 -3.15 1.35
CA SER A 33 -6.93 -4.15 1.58
C SER A 33 -7.28 -4.87 0.28
N SER A 34 -7.51 -6.19 0.33
CA SER A 34 -8.01 -6.96 -0.83
C SER A 34 -9.42 -6.56 -1.23
N ASP A 35 -10.18 -6.02 -0.27
CA ASP A 35 -11.61 -5.73 -0.42
C ASP A 35 -11.85 -4.24 -0.73
N SER A 36 -10.78 -3.53 -1.13
CA SER A 36 -10.84 -2.10 -1.40
C SER A 36 -11.50 -1.77 -2.72
N LEU A 37 -12.00 -0.54 -2.81
CA LEU A 37 -12.32 0.07 -4.08
C LEU A 37 -11.07 0.13 -4.99
N PRO A 38 -11.23 0.16 -6.32
CA PRO A 38 -10.12 0.32 -7.25
C PRO A 38 -9.46 1.68 -7.05
N THR A 39 -8.12 1.71 -7.03
CA THR A 39 -7.37 2.97 -6.91
C THR A 39 -7.25 3.69 -8.25
N PHE A 40 -7.57 3.01 -9.35
CA PHE A 40 -7.55 3.57 -10.69
C PHE A 40 -8.81 3.20 -11.47
N GLU A 41 -9.40 4.18 -12.14
CA GLU A 41 -10.58 4.00 -12.98
C GLU A 41 -10.48 4.86 -14.24
N HIS A 42 -10.40 4.23 -15.41
CA HIS A 42 -10.35 4.92 -16.70
C HIS A 42 -11.24 4.24 -17.73
N ASN A 43 -12.18 4.97 -18.33
CA ASN A 43 -13.15 4.44 -19.30
C ASN A 43 -13.86 3.17 -18.80
N ASN A 44 -14.36 3.18 -17.55
CA ASN A 44 -15.01 2.06 -16.86
C ASN A 44 -14.10 0.82 -16.62
N ARG A 45 -12.79 0.95 -16.77
CA ARG A 45 -11.83 -0.09 -16.39
C ARG A 45 -11.28 0.23 -15.01
N GLN A 46 -11.45 -0.72 -14.10
CA GLN A 46 -11.02 -0.63 -12.71
C GLN A 46 -9.74 -1.42 -12.50
N CYS A 47 -8.75 -0.81 -11.85
CA CYS A 47 -7.45 -1.40 -11.55
C CYS A 47 -6.97 -1.01 -10.13
N TRP A 48 -6.00 -1.75 -9.61
CA TRP A 48 -5.34 -1.50 -8.31
C TRP A 48 -3.81 -1.34 -8.46
N PRO A 49 -3.32 -0.38 -9.26
CA PRO A 49 -1.88 -0.21 -9.48
C PRO A 49 -1.16 0.41 -8.27
N ASP A 50 -1.87 1.12 -7.39
CA ASP A 50 -1.26 1.89 -6.31
C ASP A 50 -1.03 1.01 -5.08
N LEU A 51 0.23 0.96 -4.62
CA LEU A 51 0.63 0.16 -3.45
C LEU A 51 1.08 1.08 -2.31
N THR A 52 0.56 0.80 -1.12
CA THR A 52 1.01 1.41 0.13
C THR A 52 1.74 0.36 0.96
N MET A 53 2.99 0.67 1.30
CA MET A 53 3.90 -0.27 1.96
C MET A 53 4.54 0.35 3.19
N VAL A 54 4.85 -0.48 4.18
CA VAL A 54 5.52 -0.07 5.41
C VAL A 54 6.61 -1.06 5.81
N SER A 55 7.71 -0.55 6.40
CA SER A 55 8.87 -1.36 6.78
C SER A 55 8.81 -1.94 8.21
N SER A 56 7.71 -1.70 8.93
CA SER A 56 7.56 -2.11 10.33
C SER A 56 6.22 -2.78 10.55
N HIS A 57 6.26 -3.97 11.13
CA HIS A 57 5.07 -4.72 11.51
C HIS A 57 4.21 -3.95 12.52
N SER A 58 4.85 -3.34 13.53
CA SER A 58 4.14 -2.55 14.55
C SER A 58 3.48 -1.32 13.96
N LEU A 59 4.09 -0.70 12.95
CA LEU A 59 3.47 0.43 12.24
C LEU A 59 2.31 -0.04 11.38
N ALA A 60 2.45 -1.18 10.69
CA ALA A 60 1.35 -1.78 9.94
C ALA A 60 0.11 -2.04 10.80
N ALA A 61 0.32 -2.52 12.03
CA ALA A 61 -0.76 -2.84 12.97
C ALA A 61 -1.54 -1.61 13.49
N VAL A 62 -0.97 -0.40 13.40
CA VAL A 62 -1.63 0.85 13.81
C VAL A 62 -2.03 1.72 12.62
N CYS A 63 -1.79 1.25 11.39
CA CYS A 63 -2.24 1.93 10.19
C CYS A 63 -3.63 1.44 9.79
N GLU A 64 -4.53 2.38 9.54
CA GLU A 64 -5.73 2.15 8.74
C GLU A 64 -5.47 2.65 7.31
N TRP A 65 -6.03 1.96 6.34
CA TRP A 65 -5.85 2.23 4.92
C TRP A 65 -7.18 2.12 4.20
N ASP A 66 -7.49 3.09 3.33
CA ASP A 66 -8.73 3.10 2.56
C ASP A 66 -8.57 3.86 1.23
N VAL A 67 -9.50 3.64 0.29
CA VAL A 67 -9.60 4.37 -0.97
C VAL A 67 -10.83 5.26 -0.90
N LEU A 68 -10.66 6.57 -1.08
CA LEU A 68 -11.76 7.52 -1.00
C LEU A 68 -12.57 7.56 -2.30
N GLU A 69 -13.88 7.69 -2.17
CA GLU A 69 -14.83 7.86 -3.28
C GLU A 69 -14.93 9.30 -3.80
N GLU A 70 -14.13 10.22 -3.26
CA GLU A 70 -14.14 11.63 -3.64
C GLU A 70 -13.71 11.81 -5.10
N GLU A 71 -14.40 12.70 -5.82
CA GLU A 71 -14.05 13.07 -7.20
C GLU A 71 -12.70 13.78 -7.24
N THR A 72 -11.72 13.20 -7.91
CA THR A 72 -10.34 13.70 -7.95
C THR A 72 -10.01 14.47 -9.23
N ASN A 73 -10.92 14.47 -10.23
CA ASN A 73 -10.64 14.89 -11.62
C ASN A 73 -9.40 14.19 -12.22
N SER A 74 -9.06 13.00 -11.71
CA SER A 74 -8.01 12.12 -12.20
C SER A 74 -8.61 10.73 -12.37
N ASP A 75 -7.99 9.92 -13.22
CA ASP A 75 -8.22 8.48 -13.28
C ASP A 75 -7.70 7.74 -12.03
N HIS A 76 -6.91 8.38 -11.16
CA HIS A 76 -6.55 7.85 -9.84
C HIS A 76 -7.46 8.37 -8.72
N LYS A 77 -7.84 7.47 -7.80
CA LYS A 77 -8.56 7.80 -6.56
C LYS A 77 -7.60 8.11 -5.43
N PHE A 78 -8.04 8.91 -4.46
CA PHE A 78 -7.23 9.19 -3.29
C PHE A 78 -7.10 7.96 -2.39
N VAL A 79 -5.86 7.70 -1.96
CA VAL A 79 -5.56 6.70 -0.94
C VAL A 79 -5.39 7.40 0.40
N LYS A 80 -6.20 7.01 1.39
CA LYS A 80 -6.14 7.50 2.76
C LYS A 80 -5.35 6.54 3.63
N ILE A 81 -4.44 7.10 4.42
CA ILE A 81 -3.66 6.36 5.41
C ILE A 81 -3.80 7.08 6.74
N CYS A 82 -4.32 6.39 7.76
CA CYS A 82 -4.41 6.91 9.12
C CYS A 82 -3.43 6.16 10.01
N ILE A 83 -2.50 6.87 10.64
CA ILE A 83 -1.54 6.28 11.57
C ILE A 83 -2.03 6.55 12.99
N ASN A 84 -2.61 5.52 13.63
CA ASN A 84 -3.17 5.61 14.96
C ASN A 84 -2.07 5.46 16.02
N SER A 85 -1.20 6.46 16.13
CA SER A 85 -0.13 6.49 17.11
C SER A 85 -0.41 7.48 18.23
N ASN A 86 -0.20 7.06 19.48
CA ASN A 86 -0.08 7.97 20.62
C ASN A 86 1.26 8.70 20.54
N ILE A 87 1.38 9.66 19.63
CA ILE A 87 2.59 10.49 19.53
C ILE A 87 2.61 11.43 20.74
N SER A 88 3.39 11.08 21.76
CA SER A 88 3.78 12.02 22.81
C SER A 88 4.89 12.93 22.26
N SER A 89 4.57 14.20 22.01
CA SER A 89 5.58 15.20 21.67
C SER A 89 6.38 15.58 22.92
N LEU A 90 7.69 15.33 22.92
CA LEU A 90 8.60 15.77 23.98
C LEU A 90 9.39 16.99 23.48
N SER A 91 9.14 18.15 24.05
CA SER A 91 9.92 19.38 23.79
C SER A 91 10.96 19.57 24.89
N PHE A 92 12.24 19.68 24.52
CA PHE A 92 13.31 20.04 25.45
C PHE A 92 13.84 21.44 25.14
N ALA A 93 14.01 22.26 26.18
CA ALA A 93 14.72 23.53 26.05
C ALA A 93 16.21 23.26 25.78
N ARG A 94 16.73 23.75 24.65
CA ARG A 94 18.16 23.68 24.35
C ARG A 94 18.86 24.89 24.99
N PHE A 95 19.52 24.69 26.12
CA PHE A 95 20.39 25.71 26.70
C PHE A 95 21.72 25.74 25.93
N LYS A 96 22.12 26.93 25.46
CA LYS A 96 23.47 27.16 24.93
C LYS A 96 24.34 27.71 26.06
N THR A 97 25.51 27.14 26.27
CA THR A 97 26.58 27.79 27.06
C THR A 97 27.30 28.80 26.17
N ALA A 98 27.55 30.00 26.71
CA ALA A 98 28.42 30.97 26.06
C ALA A 98 29.86 30.41 26.02
N HIS A 99 30.50 30.53 24.85
CA HIS A 99 31.92 30.20 24.66
C HIS A 99 32.80 31.36 25.15
#